data_AF-A0A9E0I000-F1
#
_entry.id   AF-A0A9E0I000-F1
#
_cell.length_a   1.000
_cell.length_b   1.000
_cell.length_c   1.000
_cell.angle_alpha   90.00
_cell.angle_beta   90.00
_cell.angle_gamma   90.00
#
_symmetry.space_group_name_H-M   'P 1'
#
loop_
_entity.id
_entity.type
_entity.pdbx_description
1 polymer ?
#
loop_
_entity_poly.entity_id
_entity_poly.type
_entity_poly.pdbx_seq_one_letter_code
_entity_poly.pdbx_strand_id
1 'polypeptide(L)'
;PYIGFCGIGFPDKFKNTLAENGIELSGWHSYADHHPYTIQDLHLLLGEALEKKSRLITTEKDYVRLPDFQQKGMIDIVPVEIVFNSPEDLLSFICQKTASTSPAS
;
A
#
# COMPACT_ATOMS: atom_id res chain seq x y z
N PRO A 1 -5.41 1.62 17.93
CA PRO A 1 -4.25 2.34 17.37
C PRO A 1 -3.27 1.51 16.51
N TYR A 2 -2.71 2.17 15.51
CA TYR A 2 -1.76 1.63 14.52
C TYR A 2 -0.53 2.51 14.34
N ILE A 3 0.62 1.89 14.08
CA ILE A 3 1.75 2.55 13.42
C ILE A 3 1.62 2.30 11.92
N GLY A 4 1.33 3.35 11.18
CA GLY A 4 1.25 3.28 9.72
C GLY A 4 2.61 3.45 9.07
N PHE A 5 2.86 2.69 8.00
CA PHE A 5 4.04 2.91 7.17
C PHE A 5 3.79 2.61 5.70
N CYS A 6 4.49 3.28 4.78
CA CYS A 6 4.44 2.96 3.35
C CYS A 6 5.63 3.52 2.55
N GLY A 7 5.93 2.89 1.42
CA GLY A 7 6.96 3.24 0.45
C GLY A 7 6.35 3.48 -0.94
N ILE A 8 5.32 4.34 -1.00
CA ILE A 8 4.61 4.71 -2.22
C ILE A 8 4.83 6.19 -2.56
N GLY A 9 4.65 6.57 -3.82
CA GLY A 9 4.88 7.95 -4.29
C GLY A 9 4.03 9.05 -3.64
N PHE A 10 2.93 8.71 -2.96
CA PHE A 10 2.06 9.66 -2.26
C PHE A 10 1.70 9.18 -0.85
N PRO A 11 2.66 9.17 0.10
CA PRO A 11 2.45 8.62 1.43
C PRO A 11 1.39 9.39 2.23
N ASP A 12 1.36 10.72 2.11
CA ASP A 12 0.37 11.56 2.82
C ASP A 12 -1.06 11.27 2.38
N LYS A 13 -1.27 10.94 1.09
CA LYS A 13 -2.59 10.55 0.60
C LYS A 13 -3.05 9.26 1.28
N PHE A 14 -2.17 8.26 1.38
CA PHE A 14 -2.50 7.01 2.06
C PHE A 14 -2.77 7.24 3.55
N LYS A 15 -1.93 8.03 4.23
CA LYS A 15 -2.17 8.42 5.64
C LYS A 15 -3.55 9.04 5.85
N ASN A 16 -3.93 9.97 4.99
CA ASN A 16 -5.24 10.63 5.06
C ASN A 16 -6.37 9.64 4.82
N THR A 17 -6.23 8.73 3.85
CA THR A 17 -7.21 7.66 3.63
C THR A 17 -7.40 6.79 4.89
N LEU A 18 -6.34 6.44 5.62
CA LEU A 18 -6.47 5.70 6.87
C LEU A 18 -7.32 6.49 7.89
N ALA A 19 -7.00 7.77 8.08
CA ALA A 19 -7.71 8.63 9.02
C ALA A 19 -9.19 8.84 8.63
N GLU A 20 -9.48 9.06 7.35
CA GLU A 20 -10.85 9.20 6.82
C GLU A 20 -11.69 7.94 7.01
N ASN A 21 -11.05 6.76 7.04
CA ASN A 21 -11.71 5.48 7.33
C ASN A 21 -11.76 5.14 8.84
N GLY A 22 -11.47 6.11 9.72
CA GLY A 22 -11.55 5.95 11.17
C GLY A 22 -10.42 5.12 11.77
N ILE A 23 -9.33 4.88 11.04
CA ILE A 23 -8.17 4.17 11.55
C ILE A 23 -7.37 5.12 12.44
N GLU A 24 -7.28 4.78 13.71
CA GLU A 24 -6.52 5.53 14.71
C GLU A 24 -5.01 5.27 14.52
N LEU A 25 -4.26 6.30 14.13
CA LEU A 25 -2.80 6.24 14.00
C LEU A 25 -2.11 6.80 15.26
N SER A 26 -1.25 5.97 15.87
CA SER A 26 -0.35 6.35 16.97
C SER A 26 1.07 6.66 16.49
N GLY A 27 1.36 6.45 15.20
CA GLY A 27 2.64 6.74 14.54
C GLY A 27 2.53 6.65 13.02
N TRP A 28 3.46 7.29 12.31
CA TRP A 28 3.50 7.28 10.84
C TRP A 28 4.94 7.34 10.31
N HIS A 29 5.28 6.42 9.41
CA HIS A 29 6.60 6.35 8.76
C HIS A 29 6.47 6.28 7.24
N SER A 30 6.90 7.35 6.56
CA SER A 30 7.01 7.37 5.10
C SER A 30 8.41 6.98 4.65
N TYR A 31 8.49 6.09 3.67
CA TYR A 31 9.72 5.71 3.00
C TYR A 31 9.71 6.20 1.55
N ALA A 32 10.87 6.19 0.90
CA ALA A 32 10.96 6.48 -0.53
C ALA A 32 10.11 5.49 -1.35
N ASP A 33 9.62 5.91 -2.52
CA ASP A 33 8.91 4.98 -3.39
C ASP A 33 9.83 3.82 -3.77
N HIS A 34 9.31 2.59 -3.69
CA HIS A 34 10.10 1.37 -3.86
C HIS A 34 11.21 1.14 -2.83
N HIS A 35 11.06 1.67 -1.61
CA HIS A 35 12.01 1.42 -0.53
C HIS A 35 12.31 -0.09 -0.33
N PRO A 36 13.59 -0.49 -0.35
CA PRO A 36 13.99 -1.86 -0.06
C PRO A 36 13.97 -2.11 1.45
N TYR A 37 12.80 -2.50 1.97
CA TYR A 37 12.63 -2.77 3.40
C TYR A 37 13.65 -3.79 3.92
N THR A 38 14.33 -3.41 5.01
CA THR A 38 15.27 -4.28 5.71
C THR A 38 14.62 -4.90 6.95
N ILE A 39 15.21 -5.98 7.47
CA ILE A 39 14.81 -6.56 8.76
C ILE A 39 14.95 -5.52 9.89
N GLN A 40 15.96 -4.64 9.79
CA GLN A 40 16.18 -3.59 10.76
C GLN A 40 15.03 -2.56 10.75
N ASP A 41 14.55 -2.15 9.58
CA ASP A 41 13.38 -1.26 9.46
C ASP A 41 12.16 -1.87 10.17
N LEU A 42 11.92 -3.16 9.95
CA LEU A 42 10.80 -3.88 10.55
C LEU A 42 10.92 -4.01 12.07
N HIS A 43 12.12 -4.24 12.60
CA HIS A 43 12.33 -4.26 14.04
C HIS A 43 12.10 -2.89 14.68
N LEU A 44 12.51 -1.80 14.04
CA LEU A 44 12.26 -0.44 14.53
C LEU A 44 10.76 -0.14 14.59
N LEU A 45 10.05 -0.44 13.49
CA LEU A 45 8.58 -0.28 13.42
C LEU A 45 7.88 -1.15 14.48
N LEU A 46 8.27 -2.42 14.60
CA LEU A 46 7.68 -3.34 15.56
C LEU A 46 7.94 -2.89 17.01
N GLY A 47 9.15 -2.41 17.30
CA GLY A 47 9.51 -1.87 18.61
C GLY A 47 8.57 -0.73 19.03
N GLU A 48 8.40 0.26 18.16
CA GLU A 48 7.47 1.37 18.41
C GLU A 48 6.02 0.89 18.56
N ALA A 49 5.60 -0.05 17.71
CA ALA A 49 4.25 -0.60 17.78
C ALA A 49 3.99 -1.28 19.13
N LEU A 50 4.94 -2.08 19.62
CA LEU A 50 4.85 -2.75 20.92
C LEU A 50 4.84 -1.74 22.08
N GLU A 51 5.71 -0.74 22.06
CA GLU A 51 5.75 0.33 23.07
C GLU A 51 4.41 1.08 23.16
N LYS A 52 3.81 1.38 22.00
CA LYS A 52 2.53 2.08 21.89
C LYS A 52 1.31 1.16 21.93
N LYS A 53 1.49 -0.14 22.24
CA LYS A 53 0.41 -1.15 22.24
C LYS A 53 -0.44 -1.12 20.96
N SER A 54 0.22 -0.94 19.84
CA SER A 54 -0.33 -0.74 18.51
C SER A 54 0.07 -1.91 17.60
N ARG A 55 -0.64 -2.06 16.48
CA ARG A 55 -0.24 -2.96 15.38
C ARG A 55 0.42 -2.15 14.27
N LEU A 56 1.05 -2.84 13.32
CA LEU A 56 1.56 -2.21 12.10
C LEU A 56 0.48 -2.22 11.02
N ILE A 57 0.42 -1.18 10.19
CA ILE A 57 -0.45 -1.15 9.01
C ILE A 57 0.28 -0.57 7.80
N THR A 58 0.12 -1.20 6.64
CA THR A 58 0.77 -0.76 5.40
C THR A 58 -0.08 -1.07 4.16
N THR A 59 0.44 -0.76 2.98
CA THR A 59 -0.19 -1.10 1.69
C THR A 59 0.12 -2.54 1.31
N GLU A 60 -0.75 -3.20 0.53
CA GLU A 60 -0.43 -4.52 -0.05
C GLU A 60 0.87 -4.48 -0.87
N LYS A 61 1.09 -3.40 -1.63
CA LYS A 61 2.29 -3.21 -2.47
C LYS A 61 3.58 -3.26 -1.64
N ASP A 62 3.57 -2.64 -0.47
CA ASP A 62 4.73 -2.64 0.42
C ASP A 62 4.83 -3.97 1.18
N TYR A 63 3.71 -4.56 1.60
CA TYR A 63 3.68 -5.84 2.29
C TYR A 63 4.34 -6.97 1.49
N VAL A 64 4.09 -7.05 0.19
CA VAL A 64 4.71 -8.07 -0.68
C VAL A 64 6.22 -7.88 -0.86
N ARG A 65 6.74 -6.67 -0.61
CA ARG A 65 8.17 -6.34 -0.70
C ARG A 65 8.90 -6.54 0.62
N LEU A 66 8.18 -6.80 1.71
CA LEU A 66 8.80 -7.03 3.00
C LEU A 66 9.66 -8.30 2.95
N PRO A 67 10.89 -8.25 3.49
CA PRO A 67 11.72 -9.44 3.63
C PRO A 67 11.01 -10.49 4.48
N ASP A 68 11.53 -11.73 4.47
CA ASP A 68 10.99 -12.76 5.33
C ASP A 68 11.17 -12.36 6.80
N PHE A 69 10.07 -12.23 7.52
CA PHE A 69 10.01 -11.63 8.84
C PHE A 69 9.05 -12.41 9.72
N GLN A 70 9.55 -12.91 10.85
CA GLN A 70 8.82 -13.86 11.67
C GLN A 70 7.51 -13.29 12.23
N GLN A 71 7.44 -11.97 12.44
CA GLN A 71 6.30 -11.27 13.01
C GLN A 71 5.39 -10.64 11.94
N LYS A 72 5.36 -11.17 10.71
CA LYS A 72 4.42 -10.69 9.65
C LYS A 72 2.96 -10.64 10.11
N GLY A 73 2.53 -11.52 11.03
CA GLY A 73 1.19 -11.48 11.63
C GLY A 73 0.86 -10.24 12.48
N MET A 74 1.84 -9.38 12.77
CA MET A 74 1.65 -8.08 13.43
C MET A 74 1.32 -6.94 12.47
N ILE A 75 1.35 -7.23 11.16
CA ILE A 75 1.19 -6.24 10.09
C ILE A 75 -0.16 -6.49 9.41
N ASP A 76 -1.04 -5.51 9.49
CA ASP A 76 -2.28 -5.49 8.73
C ASP A 76 -2.05 -4.76 7.39
N ILE A 77 -2.81 -5.17 6.37
CA ILE A 77 -2.76 -4.57 5.04
C ILE A 77 -4.06 -3.82 4.75
N VAL A 78 -3.96 -2.72 4.03
CA VAL A 78 -5.13 -2.05 3.45
C VAL A 78 -5.27 -2.46 2.00
N PRO A 79 -6.30 -3.24 1.63
CA PRO A 79 -6.58 -3.57 0.25
C PRO A 79 -7.05 -2.31 -0.48
N VAL A 80 -6.61 -2.15 -1.74
CA VAL A 80 -7.03 -1.05 -2.59
C VAL A 80 -7.68 -1.63 -3.83
N GLU A 81 -8.94 -1.29 -4.05
CA GLU A 81 -9.68 -1.65 -5.26
C GLU A 81 -9.79 -0.46 -6.20
N ILE A 82 -9.60 -0.71 -7.50
CA ILE A 82 -9.87 0.28 -8.54
C ILE A 82 -11.29 0.02 -9.05
N VAL A 83 -12.17 1.00 -8.85
CA VAL A 83 -13.53 0.99 -9.37
C VAL A 83 -13.65 2.07 -10.44
N PHE A 84 -14.04 1.68 -11.65
CA PHE A 84 -14.33 2.61 -12.74
C PHE A 84 -15.82 2.97 -12.72
N ASN A 85 -16.12 4.27 -12.76
CA ASN A 85 -17.52 4.74 -12.75
C ASN A 85 -18.29 4.34 -14.02
N SER A 86 -17.58 4.14 -15.14
CA SER A 86 -18.15 3.76 -16.44
C SER A 86 -17.27 2.69 -17.10
N PRO A 87 -17.39 1.41 -16.68
CA PRO A 87 -16.61 0.32 -17.26
C PRO A 87 -16.79 0.17 -18.78
N GLU A 88 -18.00 0.43 -19.29
CA GLU A 88 -18.34 0.40 -20.71
C GLU A 88 -17.55 1.41 -21.55
N ASP A 89 -17.30 2.60 -21.02
CA ASP A 89 -16.54 3.65 -21.70
C ASP A 89 -15.05 3.29 -21.76
N LEU A 90 -14.51 2.71 -20.68
CA LEU A 90 -13.14 2.21 -20.64
C LEU A 90 -12.93 1.09 -21.68
N LEU A 91 -13.85 0.13 -21.75
CA LEU A 91 -13.79 -0.96 -22.73
C LEU A 91 -13.86 -0.42 -24.16
N SER A 92 -14.78 0.51 -24.43
CA SER A 92 -14.93 1.16 -25.73
C SER A 92 -13.64 1.89 -26.15
N PHE A 93 -13.01 2.62 -25.21
CA PHE A 93 -11.73 3.29 -25.42
C PHE A 93 -10.59 2.32 -25.75
N ILE A 94 -10.45 1.24 -24.97
CA ILE A 94 -9.40 0.22 -25.20
C ILE A 94 -9.58 -0.45 -26.56
N CYS A 95 -10.81 -0.84 -26.93
CA CYS A 95 -11.10 -1.45 -28.22
C CYS A 95 -10.76 -0.51 -29.38
N GLN A 96 -11.15 0.77 -29.29
CA GLN A 96 -10.83 1.75 -30.34
C GLN A 96 -9.32 1.90 -30.56
N LYS A 97 -8.51 1.87 -29.50
CA LYS A 97 -7.06 2.09 -29.57
C LYS A 97 -6.24 0.84 -29.88
N THR A 98 -6.79 -0.36 -29.64
CA THR A 98 -6.12 -1.64 -29.94
C THR A 98 -6.57 -2.28 -31.25
N ALA A 99 -7.73 -1.90 -31.80
CA ALA A 99 -8.22 -2.36 -33.10
C ALA A 99 -7.39 -1.87 -34.31
N SER A 100 -6.41 -0.98 -34.11
CA SER A 100 -5.54 -0.45 -35.17
C SER A 100 -4.25 -1.25 -35.42
N THR A 101 -4.04 -2.40 -34.77
CA THR A 101 -2.92 -3.31 -35.11
C THR A 101 -3.44 -4.61 -35.71
N SER A 102 -3.63 -4.61 -37.03
CA SER A 102 -3.66 -5.85 -37.82
C SER A 102 -2.24 -6.44 -37.86
N PRO A 103 -2.03 -7.76 -37.73
CA PRO A 103 -0.71 -8.33 -37.93
C PRO A 103 -0.30 -8.12 -39.39
N ALA A 104 0.92 -7.63 -39.59
CA ALA A 104 1.56 -7.65 -40.90
C ALA A 104 1.75 -9.11 -41.33
N SER A 105 1.43 -9.34 -42.60
CA SER A 105 1.51 -10.59 -43.36
C SER A 105 2.85 -11.30 -43.29
#